data_AF-A0A0G4KPZ2-F1
#
_entry.id   AF-A0A0G4KPZ2-F1
#
_cell.length_a   1.000
_cell.length_b   1.000
_cell.length_c   1.000
_cell.angle_alpha   90.00
_cell.angle_beta   90.00
_cell.angle_gamma   90.00
#
_symmetry.space_group_name_H-M   'P 1'
#
loop_
_entity.id
_entity.type
_entity.pdbx_description
1 polymer ?
#
loop_
_entity_poly.entity_id
_entity_poly.type
_entity_poly.pdbx_seq_one_letter_code
_entity_poly.pdbx_strand_id
1 'polypeptide(L)'
;TSATAPSGGIVVLSALNGAAGYESFDDPEQVNLTTHRLDQTTRFAYGQRSSLGDPVFVDGLTEFQERMISAEVGAEVRSKISDTQAFNISYYDPSGLESLETPGTSHIVSADSSGLAVSMTTTINLLFGSQVMIPETGVIMNNEMNDFSIPGVTNAFGYIPSPANFIRPGKRPLSSMSPTIIETADGKLYMSIGAAGGSRCRSY
;
A
#
# COMPACT_ATOMS: atom_id res chain seq x y z
N THR A 1 -10.17 -5.27 -7.78
CA THR A 1 -10.06 -5.87 -6.43
C THR A 1 -8.59 -5.97 -6.01
N SER A 2 -8.28 -5.74 -4.74
CA SER A 2 -6.91 -5.84 -4.19
C SER A 2 -6.94 -6.39 -2.76
N ALA A 3 -5.77 -6.76 -2.23
CA ALA A 3 -5.65 -7.29 -0.86
C ALA A 3 -5.95 -6.23 0.21
N THR A 4 -6.66 -6.62 1.26
CA THR A 4 -6.96 -5.78 2.42
C THR A 4 -5.86 -5.84 3.47
N ALA A 5 -5.92 -4.97 4.49
CA ALA A 5 -5.06 -5.03 5.66
C ALA A 5 -5.01 -6.46 6.25
N PRO A 6 -3.82 -6.94 6.66
CA PRO A 6 -2.57 -6.20 6.87
C PRO A 6 -1.72 -6.02 5.58
N SER A 7 -2.28 -6.21 4.38
CA SER A 7 -1.64 -5.89 3.10
C SER A 7 -1.90 -4.45 2.66
N GLY A 8 -1.07 -3.93 1.75
CA GLY A 8 -1.13 -2.55 1.26
C GLY A 8 -2.12 -2.27 0.13
N GLY A 9 -2.88 -3.25 -0.34
CA GLY A 9 -3.75 -3.11 -1.51
C GLY A 9 -4.84 -2.04 -1.34
N ILE A 10 -5.38 -1.89 -0.13
CA ILE A 10 -6.37 -0.85 0.18
C ILE A 10 -5.84 0.58 -0.02
N VAL A 11 -4.53 0.78 0.16
CA VAL A 11 -3.87 2.08 -0.06
C VAL A 11 -3.88 2.42 -1.55
N VAL A 12 -3.62 1.43 -2.41
CA VAL A 12 -3.71 1.61 -3.87
C VAL A 12 -5.13 1.96 -4.29
N LEU A 13 -6.13 1.26 -3.74
CA LEU A 13 -7.53 1.54 -4.03
C LEU A 13 -7.95 2.94 -3.56
N SER A 14 -7.45 3.40 -2.40
CA SER A 14 -7.70 4.77 -1.90
C SER A 14 -7.10 5.84 -2.81
N ALA A 15 -5.87 5.65 -3.30
CA ALA A 15 -5.25 6.58 -4.24
C ALA A 15 -6.06 6.68 -5.55
N LEU A 16 -6.49 5.53 -6.09
CA LEU A 16 -7.34 5.48 -7.28
C LEU A 16 -8.71 6.12 -7.04
N ASN A 17 -9.32 5.92 -5.87
CA ASN A 17 -10.59 6.55 -5.49
C ASN A 17 -10.47 8.09 -5.44
N GLY A 18 -9.36 8.60 -4.93
CA GLY A 18 -9.02 10.02 -5.02
C GLY A 18 -8.92 10.50 -6.48
N ALA A 19 -8.25 9.74 -7.33
CA ALA A 19 -8.04 10.09 -8.74
C ALA A 19 -9.30 9.95 -9.63
N ALA A 20 -10.23 9.05 -9.29
CA ALA A 20 -11.38 8.68 -10.12
C ALA A 20 -12.35 9.82 -10.46
N GLY A 21 -12.30 10.94 -9.74
CA GLY A 21 -13.12 12.12 -10.01
C GLY A 21 -12.48 13.16 -10.91
N TYR A 22 -11.26 12.94 -11.41
CA TYR A 22 -10.61 13.83 -12.38
C TYR A 22 -10.74 13.25 -13.80
N GLU A 23 -10.94 14.14 -14.77
CA GLU A 23 -10.99 13.81 -16.20
C GLU A 23 -9.60 13.91 -16.85
N SER A 24 -9.51 13.51 -18.12
CA SER A 24 -8.34 13.73 -19.00
C SER A 24 -7.07 12.94 -18.68
N PHE A 25 -7.18 11.81 -17.94
CA PHE A 25 -6.04 10.88 -17.77
C PHE A 25 -5.58 10.22 -19.08
N ASP A 26 -6.40 10.29 -20.12
CA ASP A 26 -6.16 9.82 -21.47
C ASP A 26 -5.60 10.91 -22.41
N ASP A 27 -5.57 12.18 -21.98
CA ASP A 27 -5.07 13.30 -22.78
C ASP A 27 -3.55 13.53 -22.57
N PRO A 28 -2.70 13.30 -23.59
CA PRO A 28 -1.27 13.54 -23.48
C PRO A 28 -0.89 14.99 -23.19
N GLU A 29 -1.72 15.98 -23.57
CA GLU A 29 -1.46 17.40 -23.28
C GLU A 29 -1.58 17.71 -21.78
N GLN A 30 -2.35 16.91 -21.05
CA GLN A 30 -2.57 17.05 -19.60
C GLN A 30 -1.66 16.15 -18.77
N VAL A 31 -0.65 15.50 -19.37
CA VAL A 31 0.22 14.53 -18.67
C VAL A 31 0.86 15.10 -17.40
N ASN A 32 1.29 16.36 -17.42
CA ASN A 32 1.90 17.00 -16.25
C ASN A 32 0.89 17.18 -15.11
N LEU A 33 -0.32 17.62 -15.43
CA LEU A 33 -1.37 17.87 -14.45
C LEU A 33 -1.94 16.57 -13.88
N THR A 34 -2.15 15.57 -14.74
CA THR A 34 -2.65 14.25 -14.33
C THR A 34 -1.61 13.50 -13.50
N THR A 35 -0.33 13.59 -13.86
CA THR A 35 0.78 13.06 -13.05
C THR A 35 0.84 13.74 -11.68
N HIS A 36 0.74 15.07 -11.63
CA HIS A 36 0.69 15.82 -10.38
C HIS A 36 -0.48 15.35 -9.50
N ARG A 37 -1.71 15.31 -10.03
CA ARG A 37 -2.89 14.83 -9.28
C ARG A 37 -2.73 13.39 -8.79
N LEU A 38 -2.11 12.52 -9.59
CA LEU A 38 -1.83 11.14 -9.19
C LEU A 38 -0.80 11.06 -8.05
N ASP A 39 0.28 11.84 -8.09
CA ASP A 39 1.23 11.96 -6.98
C ASP A 39 0.52 12.44 -5.71
N GLN A 40 -0.28 13.50 -5.82
CA GLN A 40 -0.98 14.10 -4.67
C GLN A 40 -1.98 13.14 -4.02
N THR A 41 -2.78 12.41 -4.81
CA THR A 41 -3.70 11.39 -4.29
C THR A 41 -2.95 10.23 -3.64
N THR A 42 -1.81 9.82 -4.21
CA THR A 42 -0.95 8.78 -3.63
C THR A 42 -0.39 9.19 -2.27
N ARG A 43 0.02 10.46 -2.10
CA ARG A 43 0.50 10.99 -0.81
C ARG A 43 -0.59 10.94 0.27
N PHE A 44 -1.82 11.31 -0.07
CA PHE A 44 -2.96 11.21 0.86
C PHE A 44 -3.27 9.77 1.25
N ALA A 45 -3.31 8.86 0.29
CA ALA A 45 -3.52 7.44 0.57
C ALA A 45 -2.40 6.87 1.47
N TYR A 46 -1.15 7.29 1.25
CA TYR A 46 -0.03 6.90 2.11
C TYR A 46 -0.14 7.44 3.53
N GLY A 47 -0.66 8.66 3.71
CA GLY A 47 -0.99 9.19 5.05
C GLY A 47 -2.02 8.33 5.78
N GLN A 48 -3.00 7.77 5.07
CA GLN A 48 -3.97 6.83 5.64
C GLN A 48 -3.35 5.47 6.01
N ARG A 49 -2.30 5.03 5.29
CA ARG A 49 -1.59 3.76 5.55
C ARG A 49 -1.05 3.68 6.97
N SER A 50 -0.62 4.79 7.54
CA SER A 50 0.01 4.83 8.87
C SER A 50 -0.92 4.36 9.99
N SER A 51 -2.23 4.45 9.76
CA SER A 51 -3.28 3.97 10.67
C SER A 51 -3.67 2.50 10.46
N LEU A 52 -3.11 1.84 9.44
CA LEU A 52 -3.37 0.43 9.15
C LEU A 52 -2.54 -0.51 10.05
N GLY A 53 -3.06 -1.72 10.26
CA GLY A 53 -2.42 -2.78 11.03
C GLY A 53 -3.06 -4.13 10.77
N ASP A 54 -2.93 -5.07 11.72
CA ASP A 54 -3.62 -6.35 11.63
C ASP A 54 -5.10 -6.20 12.04
N PRO A 55 -6.08 -6.49 11.17
CA PRO A 55 -7.51 -6.38 11.48
C PRO A 55 -7.97 -7.27 12.64
N VAL A 56 -7.22 -8.31 13.00
CA VAL A 56 -7.53 -9.16 14.17
C VAL A 56 -7.18 -8.45 15.48
N PHE A 57 -6.29 -7.46 15.44
CA PHE A 57 -5.74 -6.79 16.63
C PHE A 57 -6.07 -5.28 16.69
N VAL A 58 -6.65 -4.72 15.64
CA VAL A 58 -7.01 -3.30 15.53
C VAL A 58 -8.51 -3.20 15.30
N ASP A 59 -9.22 -2.70 16.31
CA ASP A 59 -10.68 -2.53 16.26
C ASP A 59 -11.09 -1.48 15.22
N GLY A 60 -12.22 -1.70 14.54
CA GLY A 60 -12.77 -0.77 13.55
C GLY A 60 -12.00 -0.69 12.22
N LEU A 61 -10.98 -1.53 12.01
CA LEU A 61 -10.14 -1.46 10.81
C LEU A 61 -10.89 -1.81 9.52
N THR A 62 -11.91 -2.68 9.59
CA THR A 62 -12.75 -2.99 8.42
C THR A 62 -13.53 -1.76 7.95
N GLU A 63 -14.22 -1.09 8.87
CA GLU A 63 -14.97 0.15 8.58
C GLU A 63 -14.04 1.27 8.10
N PHE A 64 -12.84 1.37 8.67
CA PHE A 64 -11.84 2.33 8.21
C PHE A 64 -11.42 2.07 6.76
N GLN A 65 -11.17 0.82 6.39
CA GLN A 65 -10.81 0.45 5.02
C GLN A 65 -11.95 0.70 4.03
N GLU A 66 -13.19 0.38 4.40
CA GLU A 66 -14.37 0.68 3.58
C GLU A 66 -14.53 2.20 3.36
N ARG A 67 -14.27 2.99 4.41
CA ARG A 67 -14.29 4.45 4.33
C ARG A 67 -13.17 4.98 3.43
N MET A 68 -11.97 4.41 3.44
CA MET A 68 -10.86 4.84 2.55
C MET A 68 -11.24 4.79 1.06
N ILE A 69 -12.06 3.83 0.67
CA ILE A 69 -12.51 3.64 -0.73
C ILE A 69 -13.89 4.23 -1.01
N SER A 70 -14.48 4.96 -0.05
CA SER A 70 -15.81 5.55 -0.21
C SER A 70 -15.77 6.82 -1.07
N ALA A 71 -16.86 7.11 -1.77
CA ALA A 71 -16.94 8.28 -2.65
C ALA A 71 -16.73 9.60 -1.89
N GLU A 72 -17.17 9.65 -0.62
CA GLU A 72 -17.03 10.80 0.26
C GLU A 72 -15.57 11.11 0.55
N VAL A 73 -14.77 10.10 0.91
CA VAL A 73 -13.33 10.29 1.16
C VAL A 73 -12.60 10.63 -0.12
N GLY A 74 -12.97 10.03 -1.26
CA GLY A 74 -12.41 10.39 -2.56
C GLY A 74 -12.64 11.88 -2.88
N ALA A 75 -13.85 12.40 -2.64
CA ALA A 75 -14.17 13.81 -2.82
C ALA A 75 -13.44 14.72 -1.83
N GLU A 76 -13.34 14.31 -0.57
CA GLU A 76 -12.59 15.03 0.46
C GLU A 76 -11.11 15.18 0.07
N VAL A 77 -10.46 14.09 -0.35
CA VAL A 77 -9.07 14.10 -0.81
C VAL A 77 -8.90 15.07 -1.98
N ARG A 78 -9.76 14.99 -3.00
CA ARG A 78 -9.71 15.92 -4.15
C ARG A 78 -9.86 17.38 -3.74
N SER A 79 -10.74 17.70 -2.79
CA SER A 79 -10.95 19.06 -2.31
C SER A 79 -9.71 19.70 -1.67
N LYS A 80 -8.77 18.86 -1.19
CA LYS A 80 -7.53 19.27 -0.54
C LYS A 80 -6.34 19.34 -1.50
N ILE A 81 -6.48 18.82 -2.71
CA ILE A 81 -5.40 18.83 -3.71
C ILE A 81 -5.37 20.18 -4.41
N SER A 82 -4.19 20.77 -4.51
CA SER A 82 -3.94 21.96 -5.31
C SER A 82 -3.24 21.57 -6.60
N ASP A 83 -3.71 22.06 -7.74
CA ASP A 83 -3.12 21.74 -9.07
C ASP A 83 -1.76 22.40 -9.33
N THR A 84 -1.34 23.35 -8.48
CA THR A 84 -0.15 24.17 -8.71
C THR A 84 0.97 23.96 -7.69
N GLN A 85 0.69 23.29 -6.58
CA GLN A 85 1.66 23.12 -5.49
C GLN A 85 1.47 21.78 -4.78
N ALA A 86 2.60 21.24 -4.30
CA ALA A 86 2.62 20.19 -3.31
C ALA A 86 2.94 20.81 -1.94
N PHE A 87 2.32 20.28 -0.89
CA PHE A 87 2.55 20.71 0.48
C PHE A 87 3.64 19.86 1.16
N ASN A 88 4.01 20.23 2.38
CA ASN A 88 4.90 19.42 3.21
C ASN A 88 4.18 18.14 3.68
N ILE A 89 4.92 17.11 4.06
CA ILE A 89 4.41 15.79 4.45
C ILE A 89 3.37 15.86 5.58
N SER A 90 3.53 16.80 6.53
CA SER A 90 2.59 17.03 7.63
C SER A 90 1.17 17.43 7.16
N TYR A 91 1.01 17.84 5.91
CA TYR A 91 -0.30 18.10 5.31
C TYR A 91 -1.05 16.81 4.95
N TYR A 92 -0.31 15.79 4.47
CA TYR A 92 -0.87 14.51 4.03
C TYR A 92 -0.92 13.48 5.15
N ASP A 93 0.06 13.54 6.06
CA ASP A 93 0.09 12.77 7.31
C ASP A 93 0.26 13.73 8.51
N PRO A 94 -0.85 14.30 9.02
CA PRO A 94 -0.79 15.17 10.19
C PRO A 94 -0.44 14.41 11.47
N SER A 95 -0.59 13.08 11.48
CA SER A 95 -0.28 12.26 12.64
C SER A 95 1.22 11.99 12.78
N GLY A 96 2.01 12.25 11.72
CA GLY A 96 3.46 12.08 11.74
C GLY A 96 3.87 10.67 12.10
N LEU A 97 3.10 9.68 11.64
CA LEU A 97 3.31 8.28 11.98
C LEU A 97 4.31 7.65 11.00
N GLU A 98 5.18 6.82 11.55
CA GLU A 98 6.19 6.14 10.77
C GLU A 98 5.56 5.10 9.84
N SER A 99 6.03 5.11 8.59
CA SER A 99 5.74 4.09 7.60
C SER A 99 7.07 3.48 7.12
N LEU A 100 7.33 2.24 7.54
CA LEU A 100 8.60 1.55 7.31
C LEU A 100 8.82 1.19 5.84
N GLU A 101 10.10 1.19 5.42
CA GLU A 101 10.51 0.73 4.10
C GLU A 101 10.83 -0.75 4.09
N THR A 102 10.22 -1.47 3.13
CA THR A 102 10.39 -2.92 2.97
C THR A 102 10.92 -3.19 1.58
N PRO A 103 12.14 -3.71 1.40
CA PRO A 103 12.65 -4.17 0.10
C PRO A 103 12.35 -5.67 -0.10
N GLY A 104 12.65 -6.19 -1.30
CA GLY A 104 12.80 -7.63 -1.53
C GLY A 104 11.50 -8.43 -1.67
N THR A 105 10.78 -8.23 -2.76
CA THR A 105 9.56 -8.99 -3.10
C THR A 105 9.71 -9.60 -4.49
N SER A 106 8.95 -10.66 -4.77
CA SER A 106 8.73 -11.19 -6.11
C SER A 106 7.23 -11.18 -6.40
N HIS A 107 6.86 -10.78 -7.60
CA HIS A 107 5.47 -10.76 -8.04
C HIS A 107 5.30 -11.63 -9.27
N ILE A 108 4.27 -12.46 -9.25
CA ILE A 108 3.94 -13.41 -10.31
C ILE A 108 2.48 -13.19 -10.70
N VAL A 109 2.25 -13.06 -12.01
CA VAL A 109 0.91 -13.03 -12.60
C VAL A 109 0.80 -14.14 -13.63
N SER A 110 -0.35 -14.81 -13.67
CA SER A 110 -0.67 -15.82 -14.67
C SER A 110 -2.15 -15.76 -15.00
N ALA A 111 -2.49 -15.98 -16.27
CA ALA A 111 -3.87 -16.09 -16.71
C ALA A 111 -3.97 -17.19 -17.77
N ASP A 112 -5.11 -17.86 -17.86
CA ASP A 112 -5.36 -18.92 -18.83
C ASP A 112 -6.55 -18.63 -19.76
N SER A 113 -6.75 -19.51 -20.74
CA SER A 113 -7.84 -19.41 -21.73
C SER A 113 -9.25 -19.68 -21.16
N SER A 114 -9.35 -20.24 -19.94
CA SER A 114 -10.62 -20.43 -19.25
C SER A 114 -11.12 -19.16 -18.56
N GLY A 115 -10.26 -18.14 -18.46
CA GLY A 115 -10.52 -16.90 -17.73
C GLY A 115 -10.04 -16.95 -16.27
N LEU A 116 -9.30 -17.98 -15.87
CA LEU A 116 -8.66 -18.02 -14.55
C LEU A 116 -7.47 -17.07 -14.53
N ALA A 117 -7.41 -16.22 -13.51
CA ALA A 117 -6.30 -15.30 -13.26
C ALA A 117 -5.74 -15.50 -11.84
N VAL A 118 -4.42 -15.49 -11.72
CA VAL A 118 -3.71 -15.57 -10.45
C VAL A 118 -2.73 -14.41 -10.35
N SER A 119 -2.81 -13.66 -9.26
CA SER A 119 -1.87 -12.60 -8.90
C SER A 119 -1.29 -12.91 -7.52
N MET A 120 0.01 -13.10 -7.44
CA MET A 120 0.68 -13.50 -6.20
C MET A 120 1.93 -12.67 -5.97
N THR A 121 2.02 -12.08 -4.78
CA THR A 121 3.26 -11.46 -4.28
C THR A 121 3.80 -12.32 -3.16
N THR A 122 5.09 -12.65 -3.22
CA THR A 122 5.79 -13.42 -2.18
C THR A 122 7.09 -12.72 -1.78
N THR A 123 7.50 -12.94 -0.54
CA THR A 123 8.61 -12.21 0.09
C THR A 123 9.24 -13.02 1.21
N ILE A 124 10.54 -12.79 1.44
CA ILE A 124 11.24 -13.15 2.68
C ILE A 124 11.70 -11.88 3.43
N ASN A 125 11.13 -10.74 3.07
CA ASN A 125 11.52 -9.36 3.37
C ASN A 125 12.86 -9.01 2.73
N LEU A 126 13.92 -8.83 3.51
CA LEU A 126 15.21 -8.38 2.97
C LEU A 126 15.85 -9.45 2.06
N LEU A 127 16.90 -9.05 1.33
CA LEU A 127 17.70 -10.01 0.57
C LEU A 127 18.25 -11.10 1.51
N PHE A 128 17.96 -12.36 1.20
CA PHE A 128 18.23 -13.52 2.03
C PHE A 128 17.54 -13.53 3.41
N GLY A 129 16.47 -12.73 3.58
CA GLY A 129 15.63 -12.71 4.78
C GLY A 129 16.43 -12.45 6.05
N SER A 130 16.34 -13.37 7.01
CA SER A 130 17.10 -13.30 8.27
C SER A 130 18.55 -13.77 8.14
N GLN A 131 18.99 -14.15 6.94
CA GLN A 131 20.29 -14.79 6.67
C GLN A 131 20.50 -16.12 7.43
N VAL A 132 19.40 -16.73 7.89
CA VAL A 132 19.41 -18.04 8.56
C VAL A 132 18.85 -19.07 7.60
N MET A 133 19.63 -20.10 7.32
CA MET A 133 19.22 -21.24 6.51
C MET A 133 19.09 -22.46 7.41
N ILE A 134 17.99 -23.21 7.26
CA ILE A 134 17.80 -24.49 7.92
C ILE A 134 18.74 -25.52 7.27
N PRO A 135 19.75 -26.07 7.98
CA PRO A 135 20.78 -26.91 7.39
C PRO A 135 20.24 -28.14 6.66
N GLU A 136 19.17 -28.74 7.16
CA GLU A 136 18.61 -30.00 6.65
C GLU A 136 17.78 -29.80 5.37
N THR A 137 17.20 -28.62 5.17
CA THR A 137 16.26 -28.35 4.07
C THR A 137 16.76 -27.32 3.07
N GLY A 138 17.76 -26.52 3.43
CA GLY A 138 18.24 -25.39 2.63
C GLY A 138 17.26 -24.21 2.59
N VAL A 139 16.17 -24.24 3.38
CA VAL A 139 15.17 -23.17 3.41
C VAL A 139 15.73 -21.96 4.16
N ILE A 140 15.64 -20.79 3.52
CA ILE A 140 16.03 -19.51 4.10
C ILE A 140 14.84 -18.93 4.86
N MET A 141 15.08 -18.53 6.11
CA MET A 141 14.06 -17.95 6.96
C MET A 141 13.86 -16.46 6.64
N ASN A 142 12.61 -16.01 6.66
CA ASN A 142 12.28 -14.59 6.46
C ASN A 142 12.66 -13.76 7.69
N ASN A 143 12.71 -12.44 7.52
CA ASN A 143 12.77 -11.47 8.61
C ASN A 143 11.59 -10.48 8.59
N GLU A 144 10.38 -10.97 8.30
CA GLU A 144 9.16 -10.13 8.17
C GLU A 144 8.80 -9.41 9.47
N MET A 145 9.25 -9.92 10.63
CA MET A 145 9.05 -9.26 11.94
C MET A 145 9.68 -7.84 11.99
N ASN A 146 10.58 -7.51 11.07
CA ASN A 146 11.16 -6.18 10.91
C ASN A 146 10.15 -5.12 10.43
N ASP A 147 8.99 -5.55 9.92
CA ASP A 147 7.95 -4.65 9.41
C ASP A 147 7.03 -4.12 10.53
N PHE A 148 7.25 -4.54 11.77
CA PHE A 148 6.56 -3.97 12.94
C PHE A 148 7.19 -2.66 13.38
N SER A 149 6.33 -1.73 13.81
CA SER A 149 6.77 -0.53 14.51
C SER A 149 7.20 -0.86 15.94
N ILE A 150 8.35 -0.30 16.37
CA ILE A 150 8.91 -0.55 17.70
C ILE A 150 8.56 0.63 18.63
N PRO A 151 7.84 0.40 19.74
CA PRO A 151 7.51 1.46 20.69
C PRO A 151 8.76 2.18 21.20
N GLY A 152 8.75 3.52 21.16
CA GLY A 152 9.84 4.36 21.66
C GLY A 152 11.04 4.53 20.71
N VAL A 153 11.01 3.90 19.53
CA VAL A 153 12.01 4.13 18.48
C VAL A 153 11.42 5.12 17.47
N THR A 154 11.92 6.35 17.50
CA THR A 154 11.64 7.36 16.47
C THR A 154 12.64 7.20 15.34
N ASN A 155 12.19 7.31 14.09
CA ASN A 155 13.10 7.21 12.96
C ASN A 155 13.96 8.47 12.77
N ALA A 156 14.93 8.39 11.84
CA ALA A 156 15.88 9.47 11.56
C ALA A 156 15.24 10.82 11.16
N PHE A 157 13.95 10.81 10.81
CA PHE A 157 13.18 11.99 10.39
C PHE A 157 12.14 12.45 11.44
N GLY A 158 12.12 11.84 12.63
CA GLY A 158 11.24 12.27 13.72
C GLY A 158 9.85 11.65 13.74
N TYR A 159 9.54 10.69 12.87
CA TYR A 159 8.22 10.04 12.84
C TYR A 159 8.02 9.07 14.00
N ILE A 160 6.82 9.09 14.57
CA ILE A 160 6.44 8.31 15.75
C ILE A 160 6.01 6.91 15.29
N PRO A 161 6.44 5.83 15.96
CA PRO A 161 6.11 4.48 15.55
C PRO A 161 4.59 4.25 15.63
N SER A 162 3.99 3.66 14.58
CA SER A 162 2.54 3.47 14.48
C SER A 162 2.01 2.48 15.54
N PRO A 163 1.12 2.91 16.47
CA PRO A 163 0.55 2.01 17.47
C PRO A 163 -0.27 0.87 16.85
N ALA A 164 -0.92 1.13 15.73
CA ALA A 164 -1.69 0.14 14.97
C ALA A 164 -0.81 -1.01 14.48
N ASN A 165 0.49 -0.78 14.29
CA ASN A 165 1.47 -1.76 13.83
C ASN A 165 2.53 -2.10 14.88
N PHE A 166 2.24 -2.00 16.18
CA PHE A 166 3.13 -2.53 17.21
C PHE A 166 3.15 -4.06 17.24
N ILE A 167 4.33 -4.61 17.52
CA ILE A 167 4.59 -6.05 17.67
C ILE A 167 3.74 -6.65 18.81
N ARG A 168 3.06 -7.76 18.52
CA ARG A 168 2.30 -8.55 19.51
C ARG A 168 2.36 -10.05 19.14
N PRO A 169 2.28 -10.96 20.12
CA PRO A 169 2.19 -12.40 19.84
C PRO A 169 1.01 -12.73 18.91
N GLY A 170 1.26 -13.50 17.86
CA GLY A 170 0.24 -13.94 16.89
C GLY A 170 -0.25 -12.86 15.91
N LYS A 171 0.20 -11.61 16.06
CA LYS A 171 -0.11 -10.51 15.15
C LYS A 171 0.73 -10.61 13.88
N ARG A 172 0.15 -10.23 12.75
CA ARG A 172 0.84 -10.12 11.46
C ARG A 172 1.33 -8.69 11.24
N PRO A 173 2.55 -8.48 10.73
CA PRO A 173 3.05 -7.15 10.43
C PRO A 173 2.32 -6.53 9.23
N LEU A 174 2.26 -5.20 9.19
CA LEU A 174 1.71 -4.45 8.05
C LEU A 174 2.65 -4.55 6.84
N SER A 175 2.17 -5.17 5.77
CA SER A 175 2.89 -5.35 4.51
C SER A 175 2.52 -4.28 3.48
N SER A 176 3.47 -3.94 2.61
CA SER A 176 3.26 -3.06 1.45
C SER A 176 2.86 -3.82 0.18
N MET A 177 2.63 -5.14 0.25
CA MET A 177 2.20 -5.93 -0.90
C MET A 177 0.82 -5.51 -1.38
N SER A 178 0.67 -5.33 -2.70
CA SER A 178 -0.60 -4.89 -3.32
C SER A 178 -0.92 -5.69 -4.60
N PRO A 179 -1.03 -7.03 -4.54
CA PRO A 179 -1.48 -7.80 -5.69
C PRO A 179 -2.90 -7.35 -6.07
N THR A 180 -3.10 -7.00 -7.33
CA THR A 180 -4.32 -6.35 -7.80
C THR A 180 -4.82 -7.02 -9.07
N ILE A 181 -6.13 -7.31 -9.10
CA ILE A 181 -6.83 -7.83 -10.27
C ILE A 181 -7.85 -6.77 -10.67
N ILE A 182 -7.83 -6.39 -11.94
CA ILE A 182 -8.71 -5.41 -12.56
C ILE A 182 -9.66 -6.16 -13.48
N GLU A 183 -10.94 -5.95 -13.25
CA GLU A 183 -12.03 -6.58 -13.97
C GLU A 183 -12.87 -5.49 -14.64
N THR A 184 -13.48 -5.83 -15.76
CA THR A 184 -14.50 -5.00 -16.40
C THR A 184 -15.81 -5.05 -15.60
N ALA A 185 -16.74 -4.12 -15.87
CA ALA A 185 -18.03 -4.09 -15.18
C ALA A 185 -18.88 -5.37 -15.41
N ASP A 186 -18.65 -6.08 -16.52
CA ASP A 186 -19.24 -7.39 -16.82
C ASP A 186 -18.49 -8.58 -16.19
N GLY A 187 -17.50 -8.32 -15.32
CA GLY A 187 -16.78 -9.34 -14.54
C GLY A 187 -15.71 -10.10 -15.32
N LYS A 188 -15.26 -9.58 -16.47
CA LYS A 188 -14.16 -10.20 -17.24
C LYS A 188 -12.82 -9.65 -16.77
N LEU A 189 -11.81 -10.50 -16.73
CA LEU A 189 -10.43 -10.08 -16.47
C LEU A 189 -10.01 -9.04 -17.51
N TYR A 190 -9.63 -7.86 -17.04
CA TYR A 190 -9.04 -6.81 -17.88
C TYR A 190 -7.51 -6.82 -17.74
N MET A 191 -7.01 -6.85 -16.50
CA MET A 191 -5.58 -6.81 -16.22
C MET A 191 -5.30 -7.39 -14.83
N SER A 192 -4.13 -8.02 -14.65
CA SER A 192 -3.59 -8.29 -13.33
C SER A 192 -2.24 -7.60 -13.18
N ILE A 193 -2.06 -6.90 -12.08
CA ILE A 193 -0.86 -6.12 -11.80
C ILE A 193 -0.50 -6.21 -10.32
N GLY A 194 0.78 -6.19 -10.06
CA GLY A 194 1.35 -5.98 -8.76
C GLY A 194 2.81 -5.63 -8.96
N ALA A 195 3.35 -4.88 -8.00
CA ALA A 195 4.74 -4.46 -8.05
C ALA A 195 5.51 -5.13 -6.93
N ALA A 196 6.72 -5.56 -7.29
CA ALA A 196 7.73 -6.04 -6.37
C ALA A 196 8.73 -4.90 -6.12
N GLY A 197 8.98 -4.62 -4.85
CA GLY A 197 9.88 -3.55 -4.38
C GLY A 197 9.54 -3.03 -2.98
N GLY A 198 8.57 -3.65 -2.29
CA GLY A 198 7.88 -3.09 -1.13
C GLY A 198 7.71 -1.58 -1.24
N SER A 199 8.15 -0.77 -0.29
CA SER A 199 7.92 0.68 -0.36
C SER A 199 8.68 1.42 -1.49
N ARG A 200 9.44 0.75 -2.36
CA ARG A 200 9.89 1.32 -3.64
C ARG A 200 8.84 1.24 -4.76
N CYS A 201 7.64 0.70 -4.50
CA CYS A 201 6.45 1.01 -5.30
C CYS A 201 5.98 2.47 -5.07
N ARG A 202 6.93 3.40 -4.94
CA ARG A 202 6.79 4.85 -4.92
C ARG A 202 7.05 5.31 -6.35
N SER A 203 6.08 5.93 -7.00
CA SER A 203 6.43 6.97 -7.96
C SER A 203 7.00 8.12 -7.12
N TYR A 204 8.24 8.51 -7.41
CA TYR A 204 8.81 9.76 -6.94
C TYR A 204 8.21 10.93 -7.72
#